data_AF-A0A6C0FAZ0-F1
#
_entry.id   AF-A0A6C0FAZ0-F1
#
_cell.length_a   1.000
_cell.length_b   1.000
_cell.length_c   1.000
_cell.angle_alpha   90.00
_cell.angle_beta   90.00
_cell.angle_gamma   90.00
#
_symmetry.space_group_name_H-M   'P 1'
#
loop_
_entity.id
_entity.type
_entity.pdbx_description
1 polymer ?
#
loop_
_entity_poly.entity_id
_entity_poly.type
_entity_poly.pdbx_seq_one_letter_code
_entity_poly.pdbx_strand_id
1 'polypeptide(L)'
;MAIYNTDIPSSNSITLLPPAPVNQDQRDIRSSMIAGSQYKHDENLTKWQQWAQKALHVSGDPFLILVFHDLNIEFLIKTARKEVSDITGSPSRAPEREQLIELLLLTYQNFRQIRRKNLRSLLLKFNNSIVTGLVNKMISNGNMYKQYYHDKFLVPQPIPLKMPRNVHLGGTRALKGGNPFVE
;
A
#
# COMPACT_ATOMS: atom_id res chain seq x y z
N MET A 1 -33.56 28.88 83.13
CA MET A 1 -33.37 29.08 81.68
C MET A 1 -33.14 27.72 81.06
N ALA A 2 -34.12 27.25 80.30
CA ALA A 2 -34.13 25.93 79.68
C ALA A 2 -33.36 25.99 78.36
N ILE A 3 -32.34 25.14 78.21
CA ILE A 3 -31.56 24.97 77.00
C ILE A 3 -32.24 23.85 76.21
N TYR A 4 -32.84 24.19 75.07
CA TYR A 4 -33.45 23.22 74.18
C TYR A 4 -32.37 22.49 73.38
N ASN A 5 -32.41 21.16 73.48
CA ASN A 5 -31.76 20.22 72.58
C ASN A 5 -32.19 20.48 71.13
N THR A 6 -31.23 20.49 70.21
CA THR A 6 -31.48 20.09 68.82
C THR A 6 -30.46 19.02 68.46
N ASP A 7 -30.96 17.80 68.34
CA ASP A 7 -30.24 16.63 67.88
C ASP A 7 -29.84 16.83 66.41
N ILE A 8 -28.54 16.72 66.11
CA ILE A 8 -28.06 16.50 64.74
C ILE A 8 -27.53 15.08 64.69
N PRO A 9 -28.22 14.15 63.99
CA PRO A 9 -27.78 12.77 63.90
C PRO A 9 -26.57 12.65 62.98
N SER A 10 -25.56 11.93 63.46
CA SER A 10 -24.45 11.40 62.71
C SER A 10 -24.91 10.29 61.75
N SER A 11 -24.84 10.51 60.44
CA SER A 11 -24.76 9.42 59.46
C SER A 11 -24.57 9.95 58.03
N ASN A 12 -23.33 9.97 57.55
CA ASN A 12 -23.07 9.89 56.12
C ASN A 12 -22.05 8.77 55.89
N SER A 13 -22.51 7.53 56.00
CA SER A 13 -21.84 6.41 55.37
C SER A 13 -22.01 6.58 53.86
N ILE A 14 -20.92 6.86 53.15
CA ILE A 14 -20.88 6.78 51.70
C ILE A 14 -21.04 5.29 51.36
N THR A 15 -22.26 4.89 51.03
CA THR A 15 -22.52 3.59 50.41
C THR A 15 -21.94 3.63 49.01
N LEU A 16 -20.72 3.10 48.87
CA LEU A 16 -20.16 2.73 47.56
C LEU A 16 -21.13 1.75 46.92
N LEU A 17 -21.88 2.21 45.90
CA LEU A 17 -22.62 1.30 45.04
C LEU A 17 -21.64 0.25 44.49
N PRO A 18 -21.99 -1.05 44.50
CA PRO A 18 -21.19 -2.04 43.81
C PRO A 18 -21.11 -1.62 42.32
N PRO A 19 -19.93 -1.75 41.69
CA PRO A 19 -19.79 -1.43 40.27
C PRO A 19 -20.81 -2.26 39.48
N ALA A 20 -21.51 -1.60 38.56
CA ALA A 20 -22.51 -2.22 37.71
C ALA A 20 -21.96 -3.53 37.09
N PRO A 21 -22.78 -4.60 36.98
CA PRO A 21 -22.35 -5.84 36.38
C PRO A 21 -21.87 -5.57 34.95
N VAL A 22 -20.56 -5.66 34.75
CA VAL A 22 -19.94 -5.58 33.43
C VAL A 22 -20.49 -6.73 32.59
N ASN A 23 -21.25 -6.40 31.54
CA ASN A 23 -21.78 -7.35 30.55
C ASN A 23 -20.68 -8.34 30.14
N GLN A 24 -21.02 -9.62 30.04
CA GLN A 24 -20.11 -10.71 29.66
C GLN A 24 -19.30 -10.33 28.40
N ASP A 25 -19.97 -9.70 27.42
CA ASP A 25 -19.38 -9.22 26.18
C ASP A 25 -18.25 -8.19 26.37
N GLN A 26 -18.34 -7.32 27.39
CA GLN A 26 -17.28 -6.35 27.70
C GLN A 26 -16.09 -7.01 28.43
N ARG A 27 -16.33 -8.12 29.15
CA ARG A 27 -15.23 -8.93 29.69
C ARG A 27 -14.51 -9.65 28.56
N ASP A 28 -15.22 -10.19 27.57
CA ASP A 28 -14.59 -10.89 26.44
C ASP A 28 -13.73 -9.96 25.57
N ILE A 29 -14.12 -8.68 25.42
CA ILE A 29 -13.29 -7.67 24.75
C ILE A 29 -12.01 -7.36 25.55
N ARG A 30 -12.07 -7.33 26.89
CA ARG A 30 -10.88 -7.11 27.73
C ARG A 30 -10.00 -8.36 27.83
N SER A 31 -10.61 -9.54 27.93
CA SER A 31 -9.95 -10.84 27.95
C SER A 31 -9.22 -11.12 26.63
N SER A 32 -9.78 -10.71 25.48
CA SER A 32 -9.12 -10.83 24.17
C SER A 32 -7.97 -9.83 23.95
N MET A 33 -7.89 -8.75 24.73
CA MET A 33 -6.75 -7.84 24.71
C MET A 33 -5.62 -8.22 25.69
N ILE A 34 -5.93 -8.96 26.76
CA ILE A 34 -4.95 -9.42 27.77
C ILE A 34 -4.43 -10.83 27.45
N ALA A 35 -5.26 -11.68 26.83
CA ALA A 35 -4.78 -12.89 26.19
C ALA A 35 -4.05 -12.48 24.92
N GLY A 36 -2.80 -12.05 25.08
CA GLY A 36 -1.81 -12.12 24.01
C GLY A 36 -1.95 -13.51 23.43
N SER A 37 -2.59 -13.59 22.27
CA SER A 37 -2.79 -14.83 21.56
C SER A 37 -1.39 -15.40 21.45
N GLN A 38 -1.13 -16.47 22.21
CA GLN A 38 0.09 -17.23 22.08
C GLN A 38 0.07 -17.65 20.63
N TYR A 39 0.89 -16.96 19.82
CA TYR A 39 1.11 -17.33 18.44
C TYR A 39 1.56 -18.77 18.52
N LYS A 40 0.65 -19.69 18.17
CA LYS A 40 1.06 -21.04 17.80
C LYS A 40 1.99 -20.80 16.63
N HIS A 41 3.28 -20.96 16.87
CA HIS A 41 4.25 -21.11 15.80
C HIS A 41 3.81 -22.37 15.07
N ASP A 42 2.92 -22.23 14.09
CA ASP A 42 2.72 -23.27 13.11
C ASP A 42 4.10 -23.45 12.48
N GLU A 43 4.74 -24.58 12.77
CA GLU A 43 6.11 -24.91 12.32
C GLU A 43 6.23 -24.94 10.78
N ASN A 44 5.08 -24.86 10.09
CA ASN A 44 4.97 -24.83 8.65
C ASN A 44 5.03 -23.38 8.13
N LEU A 45 6.19 -23.01 7.59
CA LEU A 45 6.37 -21.79 6.79
C LEU A 45 5.33 -21.71 5.67
N THR A 46 4.77 -20.53 5.43
CA THR A 46 3.82 -20.32 4.33
C THR A 46 4.48 -20.56 2.97
N LYS A 47 3.68 -20.87 1.93
CA LYS A 47 4.18 -21.09 0.55
C LYS A 47 5.13 -19.96 0.11
N TRP A 48 4.76 -18.71 0.42
CA TRP A 48 5.51 -17.53 0.02
C TRP A 48 6.77 -17.30 0.83
N GLN A 49 6.76 -17.63 2.12
CA GLN A 49 7.96 -17.62 2.95
C GLN A 49 8.97 -18.65 2.46
N GLN A 50 8.53 -19.88 2.19
CA GLN A 50 9.40 -20.93 1.65
C GLN A 50 9.98 -20.55 0.30
N TRP A 51 9.16 -19.97 -0.58
CA TRP A 51 9.61 -19.50 -1.89
C TRP A 51 10.63 -18.36 -1.77
N ALA A 52 10.37 -17.37 -0.91
CA ALA A 52 11.27 -16.25 -0.68
C ALA A 52 12.62 -16.68 -0.07
N GLN A 53 12.61 -17.63 0.87
CA GLN A 53 13.84 -18.21 1.42
C GLN A 53 14.69 -18.88 0.33
N LYS A 54 14.05 -19.66 -0.55
CA LYS A 54 14.72 -20.31 -1.70
C LYS A 54 15.25 -19.28 -2.70
N ALA A 55 14.45 -18.27 -3.05
CA ALA A 55 14.81 -17.26 -4.05
C ALA A 55 15.95 -16.34 -3.59
N LEU A 56 16.00 -16.00 -2.29
CA LEU A 56 17.00 -15.08 -1.74
C LEU A 56 18.23 -15.77 -1.15
N HIS A 57 18.22 -17.11 -1.11
CA HIS A 57 19.23 -17.93 -0.44
C HIS A 57 19.48 -17.49 1.02
N VAL A 58 18.40 -17.21 1.75
CA VAL A 58 18.44 -16.81 3.18
C VAL A 58 17.54 -17.74 3.97
N SER A 59 18.10 -18.38 5.00
CA SER A 59 17.36 -19.18 5.97
C SER A 59 17.31 -18.48 7.33
N GLY A 60 16.18 -18.62 8.04
CA GLY A 60 16.06 -18.18 9.43
C GLY A 60 16.04 -16.67 9.68
N ASP A 61 15.86 -15.83 8.65
CA ASP A 61 15.71 -14.39 8.87
C ASP A 61 14.28 -14.05 9.37
N PRO A 62 14.12 -13.55 10.61
CA PRO A 62 12.81 -13.19 11.14
C PRO A 62 12.16 -12.05 10.35
N PHE A 63 12.95 -11.15 9.74
CA PHE A 63 12.40 -10.06 8.94
C PHE A 63 11.75 -10.58 7.65
N LEU A 64 12.41 -11.49 6.93
CA LEU A 64 11.86 -12.15 5.76
C LEU A 64 10.55 -12.88 6.08
N ILE A 65 10.50 -13.62 7.19
CA ILE A 65 9.29 -14.34 7.60
C ILE A 65 8.11 -13.38 7.80
N LEU A 66 8.34 -12.24 8.44
CA LEU A 66 7.31 -11.22 8.66
C LEU A 66 6.85 -10.54 7.36
N VAL A 67 7.80 -10.22 6.47
CA VAL A 67 7.51 -9.55 5.20
C VAL A 67 6.65 -10.43 4.29
N PHE A 68 7.00 -11.71 4.16
CA PHE A 68 6.32 -12.66 3.27
C PHE A 68 5.19 -13.44 3.95
N HIS A 69 4.78 -13.03 5.15
CA HIS A 69 3.62 -13.60 5.82
C HIS A 69 2.32 -13.25 5.08
N ASP A 70 1.38 -14.20 5.01
CA ASP A 70 0.11 -14.03 4.28
C ASP A 70 -0.68 -12.80 4.75
N LEU A 71 -0.76 -12.59 6.07
CA LEU A 71 -1.39 -11.41 6.66
C LEU A 71 -0.73 -10.09 6.25
N ASN A 72 0.60 -10.05 6.12
CA ASN A 72 1.30 -8.84 5.69
C ASN A 72 1.01 -8.55 4.21
N ILE A 73 1.03 -9.59 3.38
CA ILE A 73 0.68 -9.51 1.96
C ILE A 73 -0.77 -8.99 1.80
N GLU A 74 -1.72 -9.54 2.54
CA GLU A 74 -3.10 -9.04 2.51
C GLU A 74 -3.23 -7.59 2.97
N PHE A 75 -2.51 -7.23 4.05
CA PHE A 75 -2.49 -5.86 4.55
C PHE A 75 -2.01 -4.89 3.48
N LEU A 76 -0.91 -5.21 2.77
CA LEU A 76 -0.36 -4.38 1.70
C LEU A 76 -1.35 -4.21 0.53
N ILE A 77 -2.03 -5.28 0.13
CA ILE A 77 -3.03 -5.23 -0.94
C ILE A 77 -4.22 -4.36 -0.54
N LYS A 78 -4.75 -4.56 0.68
CA LYS A 78 -5.91 -3.81 1.20
C LYS A 78 -5.59 -2.31 1.36
N THR A 79 -4.41 -1.99 1.91
CA THR A 79 -3.97 -0.60 2.11
C THR A 79 -3.72 0.11 0.78
N ALA A 80 -2.96 -0.48 -0.14
CA ALA A 80 -2.72 0.11 -1.46
C ALA A 80 -4.03 0.35 -2.23
N ARG A 81 -4.96 -0.61 -2.19
CA ARG A 81 -6.29 -0.44 -2.82
C ARG A 81 -7.06 0.74 -2.23
N LYS A 82 -7.07 0.85 -0.90
CA LYS A 82 -7.75 1.94 -0.21
C LYS A 82 -7.14 3.29 -0.60
N GLU A 83 -5.81 3.42 -0.52
CA GLU A 83 -5.14 4.67 -0.87
C GLU A 83 -5.36 5.08 -2.33
N VAL A 84 -5.30 4.14 -3.29
CA VAL A 84 -5.62 4.47 -4.70
C VAL A 84 -7.08 4.87 -4.86
N SER A 85 -8.00 4.22 -4.15
CA SER A 85 -9.43 4.57 -4.18
C SER A 85 -9.66 5.98 -3.62
N ASP A 86 -8.97 6.33 -2.53
CA ASP A 86 -9.06 7.64 -1.89
C ASP A 86 -8.51 8.74 -2.80
N ILE A 87 -7.42 8.47 -3.54
CA ILE A 87 -6.80 9.43 -4.47
C ILE A 87 -7.61 9.60 -5.76
N THR A 88 -8.12 8.50 -6.34
CA THR A 88 -8.78 8.54 -7.66
C THR A 88 -10.30 8.72 -7.57
N GLY A 89 -10.89 8.57 -6.38
CA GLY A 89 -12.33 8.60 -6.16
C GLY A 89 -13.09 7.41 -6.78
N SER A 90 -12.37 6.39 -7.25
CA SER A 90 -12.95 5.25 -7.97
C SER A 90 -12.44 3.92 -7.42
N PRO A 91 -13.26 2.85 -7.38
CA PRO A 91 -12.83 1.57 -6.87
C PRO A 91 -11.69 1.02 -7.74
N SER A 92 -10.50 0.93 -7.15
CA SER A 92 -9.31 0.45 -7.83
C SER A 92 -9.26 -1.08 -7.86
N ARG A 93 -8.74 -1.64 -8.97
CA ARG A 93 -8.49 -3.08 -9.13
C ARG A 93 -7.35 -3.49 -8.20
N ALA A 94 -7.49 -4.62 -7.52
CA ALA A 94 -6.45 -5.12 -6.64
C ALA A 94 -5.18 -5.47 -7.44
N PRO A 95 -3.97 -5.14 -6.92
CA PRO A 95 -2.74 -5.68 -7.49
C PRO A 95 -2.74 -7.21 -7.39
N GLU A 96 -2.26 -7.89 -8.44
CA GLU A 96 -2.10 -9.33 -8.42
C GLU A 96 -1.08 -9.74 -7.35
N ARG A 97 -1.36 -10.86 -6.68
CA ARG A 97 -0.58 -11.30 -5.53
C ARG A 97 0.85 -11.67 -5.94
N GLU A 98 0.99 -12.32 -7.08
CA GLU A 98 2.26 -12.73 -7.67
C GLU A 98 3.16 -11.51 -7.96
N GLN A 99 2.60 -10.48 -8.58
CA GLN A 99 3.31 -9.23 -8.87
C GLN A 99 3.77 -8.50 -7.60
N LEU A 100 2.95 -8.54 -6.54
CA LEU A 100 3.33 -8.00 -5.24
C LEU A 100 4.55 -8.74 -4.68
N ILE A 101 4.56 -10.07 -4.78
CA ILE A 101 5.62 -10.89 -4.19
C ILE A 101 6.95 -10.68 -4.95
N GLU A 102 6.92 -10.53 -6.27
CA GLU A 102 8.10 -10.14 -7.05
C GLU A 102 8.66 -8.77 -6.60
N LEU A 103 7.78 -7.79 -6.40
CA LEU A 103 8.16 -6.46 -5.90
C LEU A 103 8.74 -6.54 -4.47
N LEU A 104 8.15 -7.38 -3.61
CA LEU A 104 8.64 -7.62 -2.26
C LEU A 104 10.05 -8.23 -2.26
N LEU A 105 10.34 -9.16 -3.17
CA LEU A 105 11.70 -9.73 -3.29
C LEU A 105 12.73 -8.68 -3.70
N LEU A 106 12.42 -7.87 -4.71
CA LEU A 106 13.32 -6.84 -5.22
C LEU A 106 13.63 -5.78 -4.15
N THR A 107 12.60 -5.33 -3.45
CA THR A 107 12.75 -4.32 -2.40
C THR A 107 13.40 -4.87 -1.15
N TYR A 108 13.14 -6.14 -0.79
CA TYR A 108 13.78 -6.79 0.36
C TYR A 108 15.30 -6.80 0.22
N GLN A 109 15.84 -7.03 -0.98
CA GLN A 109 17.30 -6.97 -1.22
C GLN A 109 17.91 -5.62 -0.82
N ASN A 110 17.19 -4.51 -1.08
CA ASN A 110 17.64 -3.17 -0.71
C ASN A 110 17.62 -2.94 0.81
N PHE A 111 16.67 -3.56 1.53
CA PHE A 111 16.54 -3.42 2.98
C PHE A 111 17.38 -4.43 3.78
N ARG A 112 17.83 -5.52 3.17
CA ARG A 112 18.66 -6.58 3.80
C ARG A 112 19.95 -6.03 4.41
N GLN A 113 20.52 -4.96 3.86
CA GLN A 113 21.78 -4.37 4.34
C GLN A 113 21.60 -3.53 5.62
N ILE A 114 20.36 -3.18 6.00
CA ILE A 114 20.07 -2.27 7.10
C ILE A 114 19.99 -3.04 8.41
N ARG A 115 21.10 -3.08 9.18
CA ARG A 115 21.11 -3.65 10.53
C ARG A 115 20.38 -2.75 11.51
N ARG A 116 19.08 -2.98 11.73
CA ARG A 116 18.30 -2.31 12.79
C ARG A 116 17.97 -3.25 13.93
N LYS A 117 18.07 -2.74 15.16
CA LYS A 117 17.70 -3.46 16.39
C LYS A 117 16.19 -3.70 16.51
N ASN A 118 15.36 -2.87 15.85
CA ASN A 118 13.89 -2.92 15.97
C ASN A 118 13.21 -3.41 14.69
N LEU A 119 12.87 -4.70 14.64
CA LEU A 119 12.18 -5.35 13.52
C LEU A 119 10.86 -4.67 13.15
N ARG A 120 10.06 -4.26 14.15
CA ARG A 120 8.78 -3.57 13.93
C ARG A 120 8.94 -2.27 13.13
N SER A 121 9.92 -1.45 13.49
CA SER A 121 10.18 -0.18 12.80
C SER A 121 10.70 -0.40 11.38
N LEU A 122 11.43 -1.49 11.16
CA LEU A 122 11.93 -1.86 9.84
C LEU A 122 10.78 -2.32 8.94
N LEU A 123 9.92 -3.20 9.45
CA LEU A 123 8.72 -3.66 8.76
C LEU A 123 7.79 -2.51 8.39
N LEU A 124 7.60 -1.55 9.28
CA LEU A 124 6.75 -0.39 8.99
C LEU A 124 7.34 0.48 7.87
N LYS A 125 8.65 0.77 7.89
CA LYS A 125 9.29 1.53 6.79
C LYS A 125 9.26 0.77 5.47
N PHE A 126 9.49 -0.55 5.53
CA PHE A 126 9.42 -1.42 4.38
C PHE A 126 8.01 -1.41 3.78
N ASN A 127 6.99 -1.71 4.58
CA ASN A 127 5.60 -1.71 4.14
C ASN A 127 5.18 -0.37 3.55
N ASN A 128 5.54 0.75 4.18
CA ASN A 128 5.24 2.08 3.65
C ASN A 128 5.91 2.34 2.29
N SER A 129 7.16 1.89 2.11
CA SER A 129 7.85 2.02 0.81
C SER A 129 7.17 1.20 -0.29
N ILE A 130 6.63 0.03 0.06
CA ILE A 130 5.91 -0.84 -0.86
C ILE A 130 4.57 -0.26 -1.24
N VAL A 131 3.78 0.17 -0.26
CA VAL A 131 2.46 0.75 -0.50
C VAL A 131 2.60 2.00 -1.37
N THR A 132 3.49 2.92 -1.03
CA THR A 132 3.72 4.14 -1.84
C THR A 132 4.17 3.81 -3.27
N GLY A 133 5.09 2.84 -3.44
CA GLY A 133 5.51 2.37 -4.76
C GLY A 133 4.37 1.77 -5.59
N LEU A 134 3.52 0.93 -4.97
CA LEU A 134 2.37 0.32 -5.60
C LEU A 134 1.32 1.36 -6.00
N VAL A 135 0.99 2.27 -5.08
CA VAL A 135 0.02 3.34 -5.31
C VAL A 135 0.45 4.19 -6.51
N ASN A 136 1.72 4.63 -6.56
CA ASN A 136 2.26 5.39 -7.67
C ASN A 136 2.18 4.62 -9.00
N LYS A 137 2.55 3.33 -9.00
CA LYS A 137 2.45 2.48 -10.20
C LYS A 137 1.00 2.31 -10.65
N MET A 138 0.07 2.09 -9.73
CA MET A 138 -1.35 1.91 -10.03
C MET A 138 -1.97 3.19 -10.60
N ILE A 139 -1.64 4.36 -10.04
CA ILE A 139 -2.08 5.65 -10.58
C ILE A 139 -1.53 5.87 -11.99
N SER A 140 -0.22 5.63 -12.19
CA SER A 140 0.42 5.75 -13.50
C SER A 140 -0.23 4.81 -14.53
N ASN A 141 -0.45 3.55 -14.17
CA ASN A 141 -1.10 2.57 -15.03
C ASN A 141 -2.54 2.97 -15.36
N GLY A 142 -3.28 3.48 -14.38
CA GLY A 142 -4.63 4.02 -14.59
C GLY A 142 -4.64 5.18 -15.58
N ASN A 143 -3.67 6.09 -15.49
CA ASN A 143 -3.53 7.22 -16.41
C ASN A 143 -3.13 6.77 -17.82
N MET A 144 -2.19 5.83 -17.95
CA MET A 144 -1.83 5.26 -19.25
C MET A 144 -3.00 4.52 -19.89
N TYR A 145 -3.78 3.77 -19.11
CA TYR A 145 -4.96 3.08 -19.62
C TYR A 145 -6.04 4.06 -20.10
N LYS A 146 -6.26 5.16 -19.37
CA LYS A 146 -7.17 6.24 -19.81
C LYS A 146 -6.71 6.85 -21.13
N GLN A 147 -5.43 7.16 -21.27
CA GLN A 147 -4.85 7.69 -22.52
C GLN A 147 -4.99 6.68 -23.67
N TYR A 148 -4.62 5.42 -23.44
CA TYR A 148 -4.78 4.35 -24.43
C TYR A 148 -6.23 4.20 -24.91
N TYR A 149 -7.18 4.20 -23.97
CA TYR A 149 -8.60 4.10 -24.31
C TYR A 149 -9.05 5.30 -25.14
N HIS A 150 -8.62 6.51 -24.77
CA HIS A 150 -8.90 7.72 -25.53
C HIS A 150 -8.35 7.66 -26.96
N ASP A 151 -7.07 7.28 -27.11
CA ASP A 151 -6.39 7.19 -28.40
C ASP A 151 -6.97 6.09 -29.31
N LYS A 152 -7.38 4.96 -28.74
CA LYS A 152 -7.91 3.83 -29.52
C LYS A 152 -9.38 4.00 -29.92
N PHE A 153 -10.22 4.52 -29.03
CA PHE A 153 -11.68 4.48 -29.22
C PHE A 153 -12.29 5.83 -29.56
N LEU A 154 -11.83 6.92 -28.94
CA LEU A 154 -12.44 8.23 -29.16
C LEU A 154 -11.83 8.91 -30.40
N VAL A 155 -10.54 8.66 -30.65
CA VAL A 155 -9.77 9.48 -31.59
C VAL A 155 -8.59 8.68 -32.17
N PRO A 156 -8.77 7.79 -33.16
CA PRO A 156 -7.66 7.40 -34.04
C PRO A 156 -7.35 8.58 -34.97
N GLN A 157 -7.03 9.76 -34.44
CA GLN A 157 -6.51 10.82 -35.27
C GLN A 157 -5.09 10.39 -35.66
N PRO A 158 -4.73 10.43 -36.94
CA PRO A 158 -3.33 10.37 -37.30
C PRO A 158 -2.62 11.42 -36.45
N ILE A 159 -1.55 11.04 -35.74
CA ILE A 159 -0.67 12.00 -35.06
C ILE A 159 -0.45 13.10 -36.10
N PRO A 160 -0.89 14.36 -35.85
CA PRO A 160 -0.67 15.39 -36.83
C PRO A 160 0.84 15.56 -36.88
N LEU A 161 1.47 14.90 -37.85
CA LEU A 161 2.84 15.11 -38.26
C LEU A 161 2.84 16.54 -38.79
N LYS A 162 2.87 17.51 -37.87
CA LYS A 162 3.01 18.91 -38.18
C LYS A 162 4.40 18.99 -38.80
N MET A 163 4.46 19.24 -40.09
CA MET A 163 5.72 19.60 -40.71
C MET A 163 6.34 20.74 -39.89
N PRO A 164 7.63 20.65 -39.53
CA PRO A 164 8.27 21.73 -38.81
C PRO A 164 8.07 23.01 -39.62
N ARG A 165 7.41 24.00 -39.01
CA ARG A 165 7.31 25.34 -39.61
C ARG A 165 8.75 25.85 -39.70
N ASN A 166 9.19 26.18 -40.91
CA ASN A 166 10.55 26.58 -41.34
C ASN A 166 11.35 25.52 -42.12
N VAL A 167 10.72 24.49 -42.72
CA VAL A 167 11.34 23.85 -43.89
C VAL A 167 11.17 24.83 -45.06
N HIS A 168 12.19 25.66 -45.31
CA HIS A 168 12.27 26.37 -46.58
C HIS A 168 12.33 25.29 -47.68
N LEU A 169 11.36 25.31 -48.61
CA LEU A 169 11.43 24.58 -49.87
C LEU A 169 12.53 25.20 -50.75
N GLY A 170 13.77 25.15 -50.28
CA GLY A 170 14.98 25.40 -51.05
C GLY A 170 15.39 24.12 -51.77
N GLY A 171 14.49 23.58 -52.59
CA GLY A 171 14.79 22.48 -53.50
C GLY A 171 14.95 23.04 -54.92
N THR A 172 16.00 22.63 -55.63
CA THR A 172 16.16 22.92 -57.06
C THR A 172 14.95 22.41 -57.83
N ARG A 173 14.21 23.32 -58.47
CA ARG A 173 13.10 22.98 -59.36
C ARG A 173 13.70 22.35 -60.62
N ALA A 174 13.46 21.06 -60.86
CA ALA A 174 13.77 20.47 -62.17
C ALA A 174 12.87 21.13 -63.23
N LEU A 175 13.44 22.04 -64.01
CA LEU A 175 12.75 22.64 -65.15
C LEU A 175 12.62 21.57 -66.23
N LYS A 176 11.38 21.19 -66.55
CA LYS A 176 11.09 20.28 -67.66
C LYS A 176 11.35 21.03 -68.97
N GLY A 177 12.48 20.74 -69.60
CA GLY A 177 12.82 21.28 -70.94
C GLY A 177 14.21 21.91 -71.09
N GLY A 178 15.21 21.51 -70.31
CA GLY A 178 16.60 21.89 -70.63
C GLY A 178 17.05 21.21 -71.93
N ASN A 179 17.32 22.00 -72.97
CA ASN A 179 17.92 21.48 -74.20
C ASN A 179 19.27 20.81 -73.87
N PRO A 180 19.58 19.62 -74.42
CA PRO A 180 20.87 19.00 -74.20
C PRO A 180 21.95 19.89 -74.82
N PHE A 181 22.96 20.24 -74.03
CA PHE A 181 24.18 20.85 -74.54
C PHE A 181 24.81 19.87 -75.54
N VAL A 182 24.98 20.32 -76.78
CA VAL A 182 25.83 19.69 -77.78
C VAL A 182 27.06 20.59 -77.88
N GLU A 183 28.24 20.02 -77.64
CA GLU A 183 29.54 20.70 -77.81
C GLU A 183 29.79 21.09 -79.28
#